data_AF-A0A918HRH8-F1
#
_entry.id   AF-A0A918HRH8-F1
#
_cell.length_a   1.000
_cell.length_b   1.000
_cell.length_c   1.000
_cell.angle_alpha   90.00
_cell.angle_beta   90.00
_cell.angle_gamma   90.00
#
_symmetry.space_group_name_H-M   'P 1'
#
loop_
_entity.id
_entity.type
_entity.pdbx_description
1 polymer ?
#
loop_
_entity_poly.entity_id
_entity_poly.type
_entity_poly.pdbx_seq_one_letter_code
_entity_poly.pdbx_strand_id
1 'polypeptide(L)' 'MLFTDRLVEFRGEDIEESLQRLAHIDFSSSSDVEGVIDTALARLDAGHAEDDVAVMATRLESRSHPRTTPDK' A
#
# COMPACT_ATOMS: atom_id res chain seq x y z
N MET A 1 2.63 2.00 4.39
CA MET A 1 3.11 0.96 3.46
C MET A 1 4.61 1.09 3.35
N LEU A 2 5.32 -0.03 3.22
CA LEU A 2 6.75 -0.11 2.94
C LEU A 2 6.94 -0.96 1.70
N PHE A 3 7.97 -0.67 0.92
CA PHE A 3 8.30 -1.37 -0.31
C PHE A 3 9.81 -1.36 -0.57
N THR A 4 10.28 -2.30 -1.39
CA THR A 4 11.64 -2.26 -1.96
C THR A 4 11.70 -1.30 -3.14
N ASP A 5 12.87 -0.69 -3.34
CA ASP A 5 13.17 0.23 -4.45
C ASP A 5 12.74 -0.32 -5.83
N ARG A 6 12.89 -1.62 -6.05
CA ARG A 6 12.47 -2.28 -7.31
C ARG A 6 10.98 -2.25 -7.61
N LEU A 7 10.13 -1.85 -6.66
CA LEU A 7 8.73 -1.57 -6.94
C LEU A 7 8.55 -0.28 -7.78
N VAL A 8 9.50 0.65 -7.72
CA VAL A 8 9.40 1.97 -8.37
C VAL A 8 10.54 2.28 -9.33
N GLU A 9 11.60 1.47 -9.34
CA GLU A 9 12.74 1.59 -10.26
C GLU A 9 12.54 0.73 -11.51
N PHE A 10 11.78 1.24 -12.49
CA PHE A 10 11.64 0.61 -13.80
C PHE A 10 12.71 1.07 -14.79
N ARG A 11 13.26 0.14 -15.57
CA ARG A 11 14.24 0.49 -16.60
C ARG A 11 13.59 1.30 -17.72
N GLY A 12 14.05 2.52 -17.89
CA GLY A 12 13.55 3.44 -18.93
C GLY A 12 12.36 4.28 -18.50
N GLU A 13 11.96 4.21 -17.23
CA GLU A 13 10.97 5.10 -16.63
C GLU A 13 11.62 5.96 -15.56
N ASP A 14 11.11 7.19 -15.40
CA ASP A 14 11.53 8.07 -14.34
C ASP A 14 10.96 7.58 -12.98
N ILE A 15 11.79 7.58 -11.93
CA ILE A 15 11.37 7.22 -10.57
C ILE A 15 10.24 8.14 -10.11
N GLU A 16 10.27 9.42 -10.50
CA GLU A 16 9.22 10.37 -10.18
C GLU A 16 7.86 9.97 -10.77
N GLU A 17 7.82 9.41 -11.98
CA GLU A 17 6.58 8.93 -12.61
C GLU A 17 6.00 7.72 -11.86
N SER A 18 6.86 6.79 -11.47
CA SER A 18 6.49 5.63 -10.66
C SER A 18 5.96 6.01 -9.28
N LEU A 19 6.64 6.96 -8.61
CA LEU A 19 6.19 7.49 -7.32
C LEU A 19 4.88 8.26 -7.45
N GLN A 20 4.67 9.01 -8.54
CA GLN A 20 3.39 9.66 -8.81
C GLN A 20 2.28 8.64 -8.99
N ARG A 21 2.50 7.57 -9.77
CA ARG A 21 1.51 6.48 -9.91
C ARG A 21 1.16 5.86 -8.57
N LEU A 22 2.14 5.65 -7.70
CA LEU A 22 1.92 5.13 -6.36
C LEU A 22 1.16 6.11 -5.45
N ALA A 23 1.50 7.40 -5.49
CA ALA A 23 0.85 8.44 -4.69
C ALA A 23 -0.60 8.71 -5.11
N HIS A 24 -0.95 8.46 -6.38
CA HIS A 24 -2.31 8.58 -6.90
C HIS A 24 -3.18 7.35 -6.61
N ILE A 25 -2.67 6.35 -5.89
CA ILE A 25 -3.50 5.24 -5.43
C ILE A 25 -4.29 5.68 -4.21
N ASP A 26 -5.57 6.02 -4.43
CA ASP A 26 -6.50 6.28 -3.34
C ASP A 26 -6.89 4.97 -2.65
N PHE A 27 -6.38 4.78 -1.44
CA PHE A 27 -6.80 3.71 -0.55
C PHE A 27 -7.88 4.26 0.40
N SER A 28 -9.11 3.78 0.24
CA SER A 28 -10.17 4.04 1.23
C SER A 28 -9.76 3.45 2.58
N SER A 29 -10.13 4.10 3.69
CA SER A 29 -9.97 3.54 5.04
C SER A 29 -10.76 2.23 5.23
N SER A 30 -11.76 1.97 4.38
CA SER A 30 -12.50 0.71 4.31
C SER A 30 -11.83 -0.38 3.47
N SER A 31 -10.76 -0.06 2.74
CA SER A 31 -10.05 -1.03 1.91
C SER A 31 -9.35 -2.04 2.79
N ASP A 32 -9.50 -3.32 2.45
CA ASP A 32 -8.73 -4.37 3.09
C ASP A 32 -7.26 -4.28 2.70
N VAL A 33 -6.37 -4.69 3.61
CA VAL A 33 -4.92 -4.59 3.44
C VAL A 33 -4.45 -5.41 2.23
N GLU A 34 -5.07 -6.55 1.96
CA GLU A 34 -4.78 -7.36 0.78
C GLU A 34 -5.09 -6.59 -0.51
N GLY A 35 -6.26 -5.96 -0.61
CA GLY A 35 -6.63 -5.15 -1.78
C GLY A 35 -5.73 -3.92 -1.99
N VAL A 36 -5.17 -3.36 -0.91
CA VAL A 36 -4.15 -2.29 -0.99
C VAL A 36 -2.89 -2.80 -1.68
N ILE A 37 -2.40 -3.98 -1.26
CA ILE A 37 -1.20 -4.61 -1.81
C ILE A 37 -1.42 -4.97 -3.29
N ASP A 38 -2.52 -5.64 -3.60
CA ASP A 38 -2.85 -6.05 -4.97
C ASP A 38 -2.94 -4.85 -5.92
N THR A 39 -3.58 -3.77 -5.48
CA THR A 39 -3.69 -2.55 -6.27
C THR A 39 -2.33 -1.91 -6.52
N ALA A 40 -1.46 -1.86 -5.51
CA ALA A 40 -0.11 -1.32 -5.64
C ALA A 40 0.74 -2.14 -6.63
N LEU A 41 0.73 -3.48 -6.48
CA LEU A 41 1.47 -4.39 -7.35
C LEU A 41 0.99 -4.32 -8.81
N ALA A 42 -0.34 -4.24 -9.02
CA ALA A 42 -0.91 -4.13 -10.36
C ALA A 42 -0.63 -2.78 -11.03
N ARG A 43 -0.77 -1.66 -10.31
CA ARG A 43 -0.54 -0.32 -10.88
C ARG A 43 0.93 -0.01 -11.14
N LEU A 44 1.81 -0.63 -10.36
CA LEU A 44 3.24 -0.53 -10.54
C LEU A 44 3.80 -1.66 -11.39
N ASP A 45 2.97 -2.49 -12.03
CA ASP A 45 3.43 -3.54 -12.95
C ASP A 45 4.53 -4.45 -12.38
N ALA A 46 4.41 -4.81 -11.09
CA ALA A 46 5.41 -5.59 -10.37
C ALA A 46 5.66 -6.98 -10.99
N GLY A 47 4.74 -7.49 -11.83
CA GLY A 47 4.91 -8.74 -12.57
C GLY A 47 5.99 -8.70 -13.65
N HIS A 48 6.42 -7.51 -14.07
CA HIS A 48 7.50 -7.31 -15.04
C HIS A 48 8.81 -6.85 -14.40
N ALA A 49 8.90 -6.81 -13.06
CA ALA A 49 10.13 -6.48 -12.38
C ALA A 49 11.21 -7.55 -12.65
N GLU A 50 12.41 -7.10 -13.05
CA GLU A 50 13.54 -8.01 -13.32
C GLU A 50 14.16 -8.60 -12.04
N ASP A 51 13.88 -7.97 -10.89
CA ASP A 51 14.45 -8.29 -9.58
C ASP A 51 13.34 -8.44 -8.53
N ASP A 52 13.70 -8.93 -7.34
CA ASP A 52 12.75 -9.19 -6.26
C ASP A 52 12.01 -7.92 -5.80
N VAL A 53 10.68 -7.99 -5.79
CA VAL A 53 9.79 -6.95 -5.28
C VAL A 53 9.14 -7.42 -3.99
N ALA A 54 9.19 -6.59 -2.95
CA ALA A 54 8.46 -6.82 -1.71
C ALA A 54 7.64 -5.59 -1.33
N VAL A 55 6.39 -5.83 -0.92
CA VAL A 55 5.46 -4.80 -0.43
C VAL A 55 4.87 -5.26 0.90
N MET A 56 4.85 -4.35 1.86
CA MET A 56 4.20 -4.56 3.15
C MET A 56 3.24 -3.42 3.45
N ALA A 57 1.97 -3.77 3.65
CA ALA A 57 0.94 -2.84 4.07
C ALA A 57 0.50 -3.15 5.51
N THR A 58 0.23 -2.10 6.27
CA THR A 58 -0.29 -2.17 7.63
C THR A 58 -1.39 -1.13 7.76
N ARG A 59 -2.52 -1.51 8.35
CA ARG A 59 -3.64 -0.61 8.66
C ARG A 59 -3.68 -0.35 10.15
N LEU A 60 -3.76 0.92 10.52
CA LEU A 60 -3.92 1.31 11.92
C LEU A 60 -5.39 1.13 12.32
N GLU A 61 -5.67 0.17 13.18
CA GLU A 61 -7.00 -0.03 13.73
C GLU A 61 -7.20 0.82 14.99
N SER A 62 -8.22 1.68 14.97
CA SER A 62 -8.65 2.36 16.19
C SER A 62 -9.25 1.31 17.13
N ARG A 63 -8.56 1.03 18.24
CA ARG A 63 -9.13 0.16 19.28
C ARG A 63 -10.34 0.86 19.88
N SER A 64 -11.53 0.45 19.45
CA SER A 64 -12.77 0.87 20.09
C SER A 64 -12.74 0.36 21.52
N HIS A 65 -12.47 1.25 22.48
CA HIS A 65 -12.61 0.89 23.88
C HIS A 65 -14.11 0.67 24.13
N PRO A 66 -14.54 -0.51 24.60
CA PRO A 66 -15.90 -0.64 25.07
C PRO A 66 -16.06 0.38 26.19
N ARG A 67 -16.87 1.42 25.94
CA ARG A 67 -17.22 2.39 26.96
C ARG A 67 -18.04 1.64 27.98
N THR A 68 -17.39 1.15 29.04
CA THR A 68 -18.05 0.65 30.24
C THR A 68 -18.84 1.83 30.79
N THR A 69 -20.13 1.87 30.48
CA THR A 69 -21.08 2.76 31.15
C THR A 69 -21.06 2.37 32.63
N PRO A 70 -20.72 3.28 33.55
CA PRO A 70 -20.81 2.96 34.97
C PRO A 70 -22.26 2.65 35.31
N ASP A 71 -22.47 1.50 35.95
CA ASP A 71 -23.77 1.08 36.47
C ASP A 71 -24.28 2.13 37.47
N LYS A 72 -25.57 2.44 37.36
CA LYS A 72 -26.28 3.51 38.10
C LYS A 72 -26.67 3.08 39.50
#